data_AF-A0A8S4BVR4-F1
#
_entry.id   AF-A0A8S4BVR4-F1
#
_cell.length_a   1.000
_cell.length_b   1.000
_cell.length_c   1.000
_cell.angle_alpha   90.00
_cell.angle_beta   90.00
_cell.angle_gamma   90.00
#
_symmetry.space_group_name_H-M   'P 1'
#
loop_
_entity.id
_entity.type
_entity.pdbx_description
1 polymer ?
#
loop_
_entity_poly.entity_id
_entity_poly.type
_entity_poly.pdbx_seq_one_letter_code
_entity_poly.pdbx_strand_id
1 'polypeptide(L)'
;MDNFQTVLRFFMNQKATIGYSFMALLTIGGERVFSMVSFQCPCNHEQNFAYGLTFLLGPAAVLLLLGLFFSTRLWRLYTGCCLDPMKLCPRGNGLGCCRVLMSICSGACVAPIMWLSVALLNGTFYECAISGLDDNLVVDLFCKNKTLRCREELARVPCDRSKLSTDERMELLLMFRAQSQILGWSIVIMAATVGLLGTCYRNCRSKVSYLQLTFWKRYMEKEKERFDALAVDYATKLAERNLHSFFENKEAEPMPFPNHKAWEEISAYYSFSQSEQYYSTLQRYVERSDRDFTPEKRPMNLEHGIEMN
;
A
#
# COMPACT_ATOMS: atom_id res chain seq x y z
N MET A 1 14.43 -22.20 -24.94
CA MET A 1 14.86 -21.15 -23.97
C MET A 1 14.19 -19.80 -24.27
N ASP A 2 14.06 -19.41 -25.54
CA ASP A 2 13.52 -18.09 -25.93
C ASP A 2 12.02 -17.91 -25.64
N ASN A 3 11.23 -18.97 -25.76
CA ASN A 3 9.80 -18.95 -25.40
C ASN A 3 9.61 -18.72 -23.89
N PHE A 4 10.46 -19.34 -23.06
CA PHE A 4 10.43 -19.13 -21.61
C PHE A 4 10.86 -17.71 -21.25
N GLN A 5 11.91 -17.17 -21.88
CA GLN A 5 12.30 -15.77 -21.69
C GLN A 5 11.22 -14.78 -22.16
N THR A 6 10.50 -15.10 -23.25
CA THR A 6 9.41 -14.27 -23.77
C THR A 6 8.23 -14.22 -22.80
N VAL A 7 7.86 -15.39 -22.26
CA VAL A 7 6.84 -15.51 -21.21
C VAL A 7 7.29 -14.78 -19.94
N LEU A 8 8.55 -14.94 -19.51
CA LEU A 8 9.09 -14.24 -18.35
C LEU A 8 9.07 -12.71 -18.54
N ARG A 9 9.44 -12.22 -19.73
CA ARG A 9 9.36 -10.79 -20.08
C ARG A 9 7.93 -10.27 -20.05
N PHE A 10 6.95 -11.07 -20.49
CA PHE A 10 5.53 -10.72 -20.39
C PHE A 10 5.09 -10.59 -18.93
N PHE A 11 5.42 -11.57 -18.08
CA PHE A 11 5.14 -11.53 -16.64
C PHE A 11 5.80 -10.33 -15.95
N MET A 12 7.06 -10.03 -16.30
CA MET A 12 7.79 -8.89 -15.74
C MET A 12 7.22 -7.55 -16.18
N ASN A 13 6.77 -7.42 -17.43
CA ASN A 13 6.14 -6.20 -17.96
C ASN A 13 4.75 -5.94 -17.36
N GLN A 14 4.03 -7.00 -16.96
CA GLN A 14 2.66 -6.93 -16.43
C GLN A 14 2.58 -7.22 -14.92
N LYS A 15 3.71 -7.17 -14.21
CA LYS A 15 3.80 -7.56 -12.78
C LYS A 15 2.74 -6.91 -11.89
N ALA A 16 2.41 -5.64 -12.12
CA ALA A 16 1.38 -4.92 -11.38
C ALA A 16 -0.04 -5.47 -11.67
N THR A 17 -0.39 -5.64 -12.94
CA THR A 17 -1.68 -6.19 -13.38
C THR A 17 -1.88 -7.60 -12.84
N ILE A 18 -0.86 -8.45 -12.95
CA ILE A 18 -0.89 -9.84 -12.48
C ILE A 18 -1.02 -9.88 -10.95
N GLY A 19 -0.30 -9.01 -10.25
CA GLY A 19 -0.41 -8.87 -8.80
C GLY A 19 -1.84 -8.51 -8.35
N TYR A 20 -2.48 -7.54 -9.01
CA TYR A 20 -3.86 -7.17 -8.68
C TYR A 20 -4.88 -8.25 -9.03
N SER A 21 -4.74 -8.91 -10.19
CA SER A 21 -5.61 -10.04 -10.56
C SER A 21 -5.49 -11.20 -9.58
N PHE A 22 -4.27 -11.56 -9.17
CA PHE A 22 -4.06 -12.59 -8.16
C PHE A 22 -4.64 -12.20 -6.79
N MET A 23 -4.46 -10.95 -6.38
CA MET A 23 -5.05 -10.43 -5.14
C MET A 23 -6.57 -10.47 -5.16
N ALA A 24 -7.19 -10.15 -6.30
CA ALA A 24 -8.64 -10.25 -6.47
C ALA A 24 -9.13 -11.71 -6.36
N LEU A 25 -8.45 -12.66 -6.99
CA LEU A 25 -8.78 -14.09 -6.88
C LEU A 25 -8.66 -14.60 -5.44
N LEU A 26 -7.58 -14.23 -4.74
CA LEU A 26 -7.42 -14.56 -3.32
C LEU A 26 -8.51 -13.94 -2.44
N THR A 27 -8.92 -12.72 -2.74
CA THR A 27 -9.99 -12.03 -2.00
C THR A 27 -11.33 -12.75 -2.18
N ILE A 28 -11.66 -13.15 -3.41
CA ILE A 28 -12.87 -13.94 -3.72
C ILE A 28 -12.83 -15.30 -3.02
N GLY A 29 -11.69 -16.02 -3.11
CA GLY A 29 -11.52 -17.31 -2.44
C GLY A 29 -11.62 -17.19 -0.91
N GLY A 30 -10.95 -16.19 -0.33
CA GLY A 30 -10.97 -15.92 1.10
C GLY A 30 -12.38 -15.59 1.62
N GLU A 31 -13.11 -14.71 0.92
CA GLU A 31 -14.48 -14.37 1.28
C GLU A 31 -15.39 -15.59 1.25
N ARG A 32 -15.28 -16.44 0.22
CA ARG A 32 -16.06 -17.68 0.11
C ARG A 32 -15.77 -18.66 1.25
N VAL A 33 -14.52 -18.78 1.67
CA VAL A 33 -14.15 -19.62 2.82
C VAL A 33 -14.76 -19.06 4.10
N PHE A 34 -14.65 -17.76 4.37
CA PHE A 34 -15.22 -17.17 5.59
C PHE A 34 -16.76 -17.25 5.62
N SER A 35 -17.43 -16.97 4.50
CA SER A 35 -18.89 -17.01 4.43
C SER A 35 -19.46 -18.43 4.49
N MET A 36 -18.78 -19.44 3.93
CA MET A 36 -19.28 -20.83 3.96
C MET A 36 -18.89 -21.60 5.23
N VAL A 37 -17.70 -21.36 5.78
CA VAL A 37 -17.12 -22.24 6.82
C VAL A 37 -17.33 -21.71 8.23
N SER A 38 -17.35 -20.39 8.41
CA SER A 38 -17.33 -19.77 9.75
C SER A 38 -18.55 -18.91 10.05
N PHE A 39 -19.13 -18.28 9.02
CA PHE A 39 -20.20 -17.31 9.23
C PHE A 39 -21.57 -17.96 9.41
N GLN A 40 -22.12 -17.85 10.61
CA GLN A 40 -23.52 -18.13 10.91
C GLN A 40 -24.09 -16.95 11.69
N CYS A 41 -25.13 -16.31 11.17
CA CYS A 41 -25.75 -15.17 11.85
C CYS A 41 -26.41 -15.66 13.16
N PRO A 42 -26.21 -14.99 14.32
CA PRO A 42 -26.69 -15.47 15.61
C PRO A 42 -28.20 -15.32 15.82
N CYS A 43 -28.89 -14.58 14.94
CA CYS A 43 -30.34 -14.38 14.96
C CYS A 43 -30.84 -13.69 16.23
N ASN A 44 -29.98 -12.84 16.82
CA ASN A 44 -30.25 -12.12 18.04
C ASN A 44 -30.11 -10.61 17.77
N HIS A 45 -31.16 -9.85 18.13
CA HIS A 45 -31.26 -8.42 17.83
C HIS A 45 -30.02 -7.64 18.27
N GLU A 46 -29.52 -7.89 19.48
CA GLU A 46 -28.37 -7.14 20.03
C GLU A 46 -27.02 -7.52 19.40
N GLN A 47 -26.89 -8.75 18.89
CA GLN A 47 -25.59 -9.28 18.44
C GLN A 47 -25.43 -9.25 16.92
N ASN A 48 -26.53 -9.31 16.15
CA ASN A 48 -26.52 -9.37 14.70
C ASN A 48 -25.71 -8.23 14.06
N PHE A 49 -25.92 -6.99 14.52
CA PHE A 49 -25.22 -5.83 14.00
C PHE A 49 -23.71 -5.92 14.23
N ALA A 50 -23.29 -6.14 15.48
CA ALA A 50 -21.88 -6.24 15.84
C ALA A 50 -21.19 -7.43 15.15
N TYR A 51 -21.86 -8.58 15.08
CA TYR A 51 -21.34 -9.80 14.46
C TYR A 51 -21.14 -9.62 12.94
N GLY A 52 -22.18 -9.19 12.23
CA GLY A 52 -22.12 -8.94 10.79
C GLY A 52 -21.07 -7.88 10.43
N LEU A 53 -21.02 -6.79 11.19
CA LEU A 53 -20.04 -5.71 10.97
C LEU A 53 -18.61 -6.17 11.26
N THR A 54 -18.38 -7.04 12.25
CA THR A 54 -17.06 -7.58 12.56
C THR A 54 -16.52 -8.44 11.41
N PHE A 55 -17.35 -9.29 10.81
CA PHE A 55 -16.93 -10.08 9.65
C PHE A 55 -16.77 -9.24 8.38
N LEU A 56 -17.51 -8.13 8.27
CA LEU A 56 -17.35 -7.18 7.16
C LEU A 56 -16.07 -6.33 7.29
N LEU A 57 -15.84 -5.68 8.43
CA LEU A 57 -14.75 -4.72 8.63
C LEU A 57 -13.47 -5.32 9.22
N GLY A 58 -13.56 -6.42 9.98
CA GLY A 58 -12.43 -7.05 10.65
C GLY A 58 -11.32 -7.47 9.67
N PRO A 59 -11.63 -8.29 8.64
CA PRO A 59 -10.64 -8.64 7.63
C PRO A 59 -10.11 -7.43 6.86
N ALA A 60 -10.94 -6.42 6.59
CA ALA A 60 -10.51 -5.17 5.97
C ALA A 60 -9.47 -4.43 6.83
N ALA A 61 -9.66 -4.37 8.15
CA ALA A 61 -8.72 -3.76 9.09
C ALA A 61 -7.39 -4.54 9.15
N VAL A 62 -7.44 -5.88 9.19
CA VAL A 62 -6.24 -6.73 9.15
C VAL A 62 -5.47 -6.52 7.85
N LEU A 63 -6.16 -6.51 6.71
CA LEU A 63 -5.55 -6.25 5.41
C LEU A 63 -4.93 -4.85 5.32
N LEU A 64 -5.54 -3.84 5.94
CA LEU A 64 -4.99 -2.49 6.01
C LEU A 64 -3.68 -2.47 6.81
N LEU A 65 -3.65 -3.13 7.97
CA LEU A 65 -2.44 -3.23 8.81
C LEU A 65 -1.32 -3.96 8.08
N LEU A 66 -1.62 -5.07 7.40
CA LEU A 66 -0.65 -5.78 6.58
C LEU A 66 -0.14 -4.91 5.42
N GLY A 67 -1.04 -4.17 4.75
CA GLY A 67 -0.69 -3.24 3.69
C GLY A 67 0.26 -2.12 4.15
N LEU A 68 0.07 -1.62 5.38
CA LEU A 68 1.00 -0.68 6.00
C LEU A 68 2.33 -1.35 6.35
N PHE A 69 2.30 -2.55 6.94
CA PHE A 69 3.50 -3.29 7.34
C PHE A 69 4.41 -3.64 6.16
N PHE A 70 3.85 -3.97 4.98
CA PHE A 70 4.65 -4.26 3.78
C PHE A 70 5.06 -3.01 2.98
N SER A 71 4.69 -1.81 3.45
CA SER A 71 5.01 -0.56 2.75
C SER A 71 6.45 -0.09 3.03
N THR A 72 7.35 -0.32 2.08
CA THR A 72 8.73 0.21 2.15
C THR A 72 8.78 1.73 2.24
N ARG A 73 7.78 2.43 1.68
CA ARG A 73 7.66 3.89 1.76
C ARG A 73 7.34 4.36 3.18
N LEU A 74 6.56 3.59 3.94
CA LEU A 74 6.26 3.86 5.35
C LEU A 74 7.53 3.71 6.20
N TRP A 75 8.25 2.60 6.03
CA TRP A 75 9.50 2.36 6.77
C TRP A 75 10.57 3.40 6.45
N ARG A 76 10.72 3.78 5.18
CA ARG A 76 11.67 4.86 4.81
C ARG A 76 11.33 6.20 5.48
N LEU A 77 10.05 6.45 5.75
CA LEU A 77 9.61 7.65 6.44
C LEU A 77 9.84 7.53 7.96
N TYR A 78 9.52 6.40 8.56
CA TYR A 78 9.51 6.23 10.02
C TYR A 78 10.89 5.88 10.62
N THR A 79 11.72 5.13 9.89
CA THR A 79 13.06 4.73 10.37
C THR A 79 13.95 5.95 10.56
N GLY A 80 14.40 6.17 11.80
CA GLY A 80 15.22 7.34 12.17
C GLY A 80 14.42 8.61 12.49
N CYS A 81 13.10 8.54 12.67
CA CYS A 81 12.26 9.69 13.06
C CYS A 81 12.66 10.30 14.42
N CYS A 82 13.16 9.51 15.37
CA CYS A 82 13.62 10.02 16.67
C CYS A 82 15.00 10.71 16.60
N LEU A 83 15.73 10.54 15.50
CA LEU A 83 17.04 11.17 15.28
C LEU A 83 16.88 12.52 14.57
N ASP A 84 15.98 12.59 13.58
CA ASP A 84 15.61 13.84 12.91
C ASP A 84 14.09 13.88 12.66
N PRO A 85 13.31 14.53 13.56
CA PRO A 85 11.87 14.66 13.39
C PRO A 85 11.47 15.53 12.19
N MET A 86 12.39 16.32 11.62
CA MET A 86 12.13 17.12 10.42
C MET A 86 12.10 16.28 9.13
N LYS A 87 12.53 15.00 9.17
CA LYS A 87 12.41 14.07 8.04
C LYS A 87 10.97 13.76 7.64
N LEU A 88 10.05 13.73 8.61
CA LEU A 88 8.64 13.45 8.33
C LEU A 88 7.96 14.64 7.68
N CYS A 89 8.08 15.81 8.30
CA CYS A 89 7.53 17.06 7.80
C CYS A 89 8.56 18.19 8.00
N PRO A 90 9.24 18.66 6.94
CA PRO A 90 10.07 19.86 7.04
C PRO A 90 9.22 21.06 7.47
N ARG A 91 9.77 21.93 8.33
CA ARG A 91 9.09 23.16 8.80
C ARG A 91 8.51 23.93 7.60
N GLY A 92 7.19 24.16 7.63
CA GLY A 92 6.47 24.97 6.63
C GLY A 92 5.86 24.22 5.44
N ASN A 93 6.02 22.90 5.30
CA ASN A 93 5.46 22.14 4.16
C ASN A 93 4.47 21.03 4.56
N GLY A 94 3.41 21.39 5.31
CA GLY A 94 2.35 20.46 5.69
C GLY A 94 1.68 19.77 4.49
N LEU A 95 1.55 20.47 3.36
CA LEU A 95 0.99 19.92 2.12
C LEU A 95 1.83 18.78 1.54
N GLY A 96 3.16 18.89 1.65
CA GLY A 96 4.09 17.82 1.25
C GLY A 96 3.92 16.59 2.14
N CYS A 97 3.83 16.79 3.45
CA CYS A 97 3.64 15.71 4.43
C CYS A 97 2.32 14.94 4.18
N CYS A 98 1.21 15.66 4.00
CA CYS A 98 -0.07 15.07 3.65
C CYS A 98 -0.02 14.29 2.34
N ARG A 99 0.70 14.80 1.32
CA ARG A 99 0.85 14.10 0.03
C ARG A 99 1.59 12.77 0.18
N VAL A 100 2.63 12.72 1.00
CA VAL A 100 3.39 11.49 1.26
C VAL A 100 2.53 10.47 1.98
N LEU A 101 1.83 10.89 3.05
CA LEU A 101 0.91 10.03 3.81
C LEU A 101 -0.21 9.49 2.92
N MET A 102 -0.86 10.36 2.14
CA MET A 102 -1.90 9.95 1.19
C MET A 102 -1.38 8.92 0.17
N SER A 103 -0.13 9.07 -0.29
CA SER A 103 0.47 8.10 -1.21
C SER A 103 0.78 6.73 -0.56
N ILE A 104 0.99 6.69 0.75
CA ILE A 104 1.17 5.45 1.51
C ILE A 104 -0.20 4.80 1.74
N CYS A 105 -1.16 5.57 2.25
CA CYS A 105 -2.52 5.10 2.53
C CYS A 105 -3.21 4.60 1.26
N SER A 106 -3.08 5.31 0.13
CA SER A 106 -3.69 4.89 -1.14
C SER A 106 -3.21 3.51 -1.61
N GLY A 107 -1.96 3.13 -1.29
CA GLY A 107 -1.43 1.80 -1.59
C GLY A 107 -1.94 0.74 -0.61
N ALA A 108 -2.00 1.05 0.68
CA ALA A 108 -2.45 0.12 1.71
C ALA A 108 -3.97 -0.17 1.64
N CYS A 109 -4.78 0.79 1.16
CA CYS A 109 -6.24 0.63 1.07
C CYS A 109 -6.72 -0.25 -0.09
N VAL A 110 -5.85 -0.68 -1.01
CA VAL A 110 -6.26 -1.48 -2.18
C VAL A 110 -6.90 -2.81 -1.76
N ALA A 111 -6.23 -3.58 -0.89
CA ALA A 111 -6.75 -4.87 -0.42
C ALA A 111 -8.04 -4.73 0.43
N PRO A 112 -8.13 -3.80 1.41
CA PRO A 112 -9.38 -3.51 2.12
C PRO A 112 -10.56 -3.17 1.20
N ILE A 113 -10.36 -2.31 0.19
CA ILE A 113 -11.42 -1.93 -0.75
C ILE A 113 -11.89 -3.14 -1.55
N MET A 114 -10.96 -3.99 -2.01
CA MET A 114 -11.32 -5.22 -2.74
C MET A 114 -12.11 -6.18 -1.85
N TRP A 115 -11.69 -6.38 -0.60
CA TRP A 115 -12.42 -7.21 0.36
C TRP A 115 -13.85 -6.71 0.56
N LEU A 116 -14.01 -5.42 0.88
CA LEU A 116 -15.33 -4.83 1.12
C LEU A 116 -16.23 -4.96 -0.11
N SER A 117 -15.68 -4.75 -1.30
CA SER A 117 -16.42 -4.91 -2.56
C SER A 117 -16.95 -6.34 -2.72
N VAL A 118 -16.09 -7.35 -2.53
CA VAL A 118 -16.48 -8.77 -2.67
C VAL A 118 -17.48 -9.17 -1.58
N ALA A 119 -17.23 -8.82 -0.33
CA ALA A 119 -18.09 -9.13 0.81
C ALA A 119 -19.50 -8.52 0.65
N LEU A 120 -19.58 -7.27 0.20
CA LEU A 120 -20.87 -6.60 -0.05
C LEU A 120 -21.59 -7.15 -1.29
N LEU A 121 -20.88 -7.58 -2.32
CA LEU A 121 -21.50 -8.24 -3.48
C LEU A 121 -22.08 -9.62 -3.13
N ASN A 122 -21.46 -10.34 -2.18
CA ASN A 122 -22.04 -11.58 -1.65
C ASN A 122 -23.26 -11.30 -0.77
N GLY A 123 -23.19 -10.27 0.09
CA GLY A 123 -24.33 -9.72 0.83
C GLY A 123 -24.61 -10.35 2.20
N THR A 124 -24.07 -11.54 2.47
CA THR A 124 -24.37 -12.32 3.69
C THR A 124 -24.02 -11.59 5.00
N PHE A 125 -22.85 -10.92 5.06
CA PHE A 125 -22.46 -10.16 6.25
C PHE A 125 -23.32 -8.90 6.45
N TYR A 126 -23.70 -8.23 5.35
CA TYR A 126 -24.56 -7.06 5.38
C TYR A 126 -25.99 -7.42 5.80
N GLU A 127 -26.56 -8.48 5.24
CA GLU A 127 -27.88 -9.02 5.60
C GLU A 127 -27.98 -9.29 7.11
N CYS A 128 -26.97 -9.91 7.70
CA CYS A 128 -26.92 -10.12 9.15
C CYS A 128 -26.78 -8.80 9.92
N ALA A 129 -25.87 -7.91 9.50
CA ALA A 129 -25.64 -6.65 10.20
C ALA A 129 -26.90 -5.76 10.23
N ILE A 130 -27.54 -5.55 9.08
CA ILE A 130 -28.69 -4.65 8.95
C ILE A 130 -29.93 -5.19 9.68
N SER A 131 -30.05 -6.51 9.82
CA SER A 131 -31.16 -7.14 10.55
C SER A 131 -31.15 -6.86 12.07
N GLY A 132 -30.01 -6.47 12.63
CA GLY A 132 -29.85 -6.09 14.04
C GLY A 132 -29.76 -4.58 14.27
N LEU A 133 -30.08 -3.76 13.28
CA LEU A 133 -30.04 -2.30 13.41
C LEU A 133 -31.26 -1.81 14.21
N ASP A 134 -31.04 -1.02 15.26
CA ASP A 134 -32.10 -0.45 16.11
C ASP A 134 -32.37 1.05 15.83
N ASP A 135 -32.14 1.48 14.58
CA ASP A 135 -32.46 2.83 14.16
C ASP A 135 -33.91 2.91 13.67
N ASN A 136 -34.77 3.60 14.43
CA ASN A 136 -36.19 3.77 14.12
C ASN A 136 -36.44 4.24 12.68
N LEU A 137 -35.63 5.17 12.17
CA LEU A 137 -35.84 5.76 10.85
C LEU A 137 -35.55 4.75 9.73
N VAL A 138 -34.48 3.97 9.90
CA VAL A 138 -34.03 2.99 8.92
C VAL A 138 -34.91 1.75 8.96
N VAL A 139 -35.31 1.31 10.15
CA VAL A 139 -36.21 0.15 10.37
C VAL A 139 -37.61 0.43 9.83
N ASP A 140 -38.14 1.64 10.02
CA ASP A 140 -39.45 2.04 9.47
C ASP A 140 -39.45 2.05 7.93
N LEU A 141 -38.30 2.29 7.30
CA LEU A 141 -38.16 2.20 5.85
C LEU A 141 -38.30 0.76 5.35
N PHE A 142 -37.78 -0.21 6.11
CA PHE A 142 -37.83 -1.64 5.78
C PHE A 142 -39.20 -2.25 6.07
N CYS A 143 -39.81 -1.85 7.19
CA CYS A 143 -41.10 -2.35 7.64
C CYS A 143 -42.26 -1.40 7.26
N LYS A 144 -42.11 -0.58 6.22
CA LYS A 144 -43.15 0.37 5.80
C LYS A 144 -44.44 -0.36 5.44
N ASN A 145 -45.54 -0.01 6.11
CA ASN A 145 -46.85 -0.68 6.03
C ASN A 145 -46.89 -2.13 6.58
N LYS A 146 -45.86 -2.59 7.31
CA LYS A 146 -45.84 -3.90 7.97
C LYS A 146 -46.20 -3.74 9.47
N THR A 147 -46.59 -4.85 10.11
CA THR A 147 -46.99 -4.85 11.52
C THR A 147 -45.79 -4.64 12.47
N LEU A 148 -46.03 -4.25 13.73
CA LEU A 148 -45.02 -4.20 14.82
C LEU A 148 -44.16 -5.48 14.90
N ARG A 149 -44.74 -6.62 14.48
CA ARG A 149 -44.10 -7.93 14.37
C ARG A 149 -42.93 -7.97 13.37
N CYS A 150 -42.92 -7.12 12.33
CA CYS A 150 -41.81 -7.00 11.37
C CYS A 150 -40.54 -6.54 12.08
N ARG A 151 -40.66 -5.57 12.99
CA ARG A 151 -39.54 -5.03 13.75
C ARG A 151 -38.97 -6.07 14.73
N GLU A 152 -39.84 -6.74 15.47
CA GLU A 152 -39.43 -7.75 16.47
C GLU A 152 -38.77 -8.99 15.83
N GLU A 153 -39.20 -9.36 14.62
CA GLU A 153 -38.70 -10.56 13.94
C GLU A 153 -37.59 -10.27 12.92
N LEU A 154 -37.22 -9.00 12.69
CA LEU A 154 -36.23 -8.57 11.70
C LEU A 154 -34.88 -9.29 11.88
N ALA A 155 -34.41 -9.39 13.13
CA ALA A 155 -33.16 -10.06 13.48
C ALA A 155 -33.15 -11.57 13.17
N ARG A 156 -34.32 -12.19 12.96
CA ARG A 156 -34.43 -13.63 12.64
C ARG A 156 -34.63 -13.90 11.15
N VAL A 157 -34.85 -12.86 10.34
CA VAL A 157 -35.03 -12.95 8.88
C VAL A 157 -33.86 -13.67 8.19
N PRO A 158 -32.57 -13.40 8.50
CA PRO A 158 -31.44 -14.09 7.89
C PRO A 158 -31.30 -15.58 8.25
N CYS A 159 -32.05 -16.05 9.25
CA CYS A 159 -31.84 -17.34 9.89
C CYS A 159 -32.92 -18.38 9.61
N ASP A 160 -33.89 -18.07 8.74
CA ASP A 160 -35.04 -18.93 8.46
C ASP A 160 -35.88 -19.30 9.71
N ARG A 161 -35.78 -18.49 10.78
CA ARG A 161 -36.48 -18.69 12.06
C ARG A 161 -37.48 -17.59 12.39
N SER A 162 -37.71 -16.66 11.48
CA SER A 162 -38.67 -15.57 11.67
C SER A 162 -40.10 -16.10 11.66
N LYS A 163 -40.96 -15.54 12.51
CA LYS A 163 -42.41 -15.85 12.49
C LYS A 163 -43.20 -15.10 11.40
N LEU A 164 -42.51 -14.43 10.47
CA LEU A 164 -43.12 -13.77 9.30
C LEU A 164 -43.56 -14.79 8.26
N SER A 165 -44.46 -14.40 7.35
CA SER A 165 -44.77 -15.25 6.21
C SER A 165 -43.54 -15.43 5.31
N THR A 166 -43.46 -16.56 4.60
CA THR A 166 -42.35 -16.87 3.70
C THR A 166 -42.11 -15.77 2.66
N ASP A 167 -43.19 -15.19 2.12
CA ASP A 167 -43.13 -14.14 1.12
C ASP A 167 -42.55 -12.84 1.70
N GLU A 168 -42.99 -12.41 2.88
CA GLU A 168 -42.46 -11.21 3.54
C GLU A 168 -40.97 -11.35 3.91
N ARG A 169 -40.58 -12.54 4.38
CA ARG A 169 -39.18 -12.83 4.70
C ARG A 169 -38.31 -12.76 3.45
N MET A 170 -38.77 -13.37 2.34
CA MET A 170 -38.05 -13.38 1.08
C MET A 170 -37.93 -11.96 0.48
N GLU A 171 -38.99 -11.16 0.57
CA GLU A 171 -38.99 -9.75 0.16
C GLU A 171 -37.92 -8.94 0.92
N LEU A 172 -37.87 -9.07 2.26
CA LEU A 172 -36.88 -8.39 3.09
C LEU A 172 -35.44 -8.84 2.78
N LEU A 173 -35.22 -10.15 2.60
CA LEU A 173 -33.89 -10.67 2.23
C LEU A 173 -33.43 -10.16 0.86
N LEU A 174 -34.31 -10.17 -0.14
CA LEU A 174 -34.01 -9.63 -1.47
C LEU A 174 -33.68 -8.14 -1.41
N MET A 175 -34.40 -7.38 -0.58
CA MET A 175 -34.14 -5.96 -0.36
C MET A 175 -32.75 -5.74 0.29
N PHE A 176 -32.43 -6.45 1.38
CA PHE A 176 -31.11 -6.33 2.03
C PHE A 176 -29.97 -6.72 1.10
N ARG A 177 -30.14 -7.79 0.32
CA ARG A 177 -29.17 -8.24 -0.67
C ARG A 177 -28.97 -7.20 -1.77
N ALA A 178 -30.06 -6.64 -2.30
CA ALA A 178 -30.00 -5.59 -3.32
C ALA A 178 -29.28 -4.34 -2.79
N GLN A 179 -29.58 -3.90 -1.57
CA GLN A 179 -28.88 -2.79 -0.93
C GLN A 179 -27.38 -3.06 -0.78
N SER A 180 -27.02 -4.25 -0.30
CA SER A 180 -25.61 -4.65 -0.19
C SER A 180 -24.90 -4.63 -1.54
N GLN A 181 -25.53 -5.16 -2.59
CA GLN A 181 -24.94 -5.17 -3.93
C GLN A 181 -24.81 -3.77 -4.54
N ILE A 182 -25.79 -2.88 -4.31
CA ILE A 182 -25.70 -1.47 -4.71
C ILE A 182 -24.53 -0.79 -4.01
N LEU A 183 -24.35 -1.01 -2.70
CA LEU A 183 -23.21 -0.48 -1.95
C LEU A 183 -21.89 -1.05 -2.46
N GLY A 184 -21.83 -2.35 -2.73
CA GLY A 184 -20.66 -3.02 -3.30
C GLY A 184 -20.25 -2.41 -4.65
N TRP A 185 -21.18 -2.28 -5.59
CA TRP A 185 -20.92 -1.63 -6.88
C TRP A 185 -20.57 -0.15 -6.74
N SER A 186 -21.20 0.56 -5.81
CA SER A 186 -20.88 1.97 -5.53
C SER A 186 -19.42 2.12 -5.09
N ILE A 187 -18.93 1.25 -4.20
CA ILE A 187 -17.52 1.25 -3.77
C ILE A 187 -16.59 0.98 -4.96
N VAL A 188 -16.90 0.00 -5.81
CA VAL A 188 -16.10 -0.33 -6.99
C VAL A 188 -16.01 0.85 -7.95
N ILE A 189 -17.15 1.47 -8.29
CA ILE A 189 -17.20 2.61 -9.20
C ILE A 189 -16.44 3.80 -8.61
N MET A 190 -16.70 4.15 -7.34
CA MET A 190 -16.01 5.25 -6.67
C MET A 190 -14.49 5.02 -6.62
N ALA A 191 -14.05 3.82 -6.25
CA ALA A 191 -12.62 3.49 -6.18
C ALA A 191 -11.95 3.57 -7.56
N ALA A 192 -12.60 3.08 -8.61
CA ALA A 192 -12.10 3.15 -9.98
C ALA A 192 -12.00 4.61 -10.47
N THR A 193 -13.05 5.41 -10.25
CA THR A 193 -13.07 6.84 -10.63
C THR A 193 -12.02 7.64 -9.86
N VAL A 194 -11.92 7.47 -8.54
CA VAL A 194 -10.92 8.15 -7.71
C VAL A 194 -9.50 7.72 -8.11
N GLY A 195 -9.28 6.43 -8.39
CA GLY A 195 -8.00 5.92 -8.86
C GLY A 195 -7.57 6.50 -10.21
N LEU A 196 -8.51 6.60 -11.16
CA LEU A 196 -8.26 7.21 -12.48
C LEU A 196 -7.97 8.70 -12.34
N LEU A 197 -8.84 9.46 -11.67
CA LEU A 197 -8.67 10.89 -11.46
C LEU A 197 -7.37 11.21 -10.72
N GLY A 198 -7.05 10.44 -9.67
CA GLY A 198 -5.80 10.58 -8.92
C GLY A 198 -4.57 10.33 -9.79
N THR A 199 -4.62 9.33 -10.66
CA THR A 199 -3.54 9.01 -11.61
C THR A 199 -3.39 10.11 -12.67
N CYS A 200 -4.49 10.56 -13.26
CA CYS A 200 -4.50 11.67 -14.23
C CYS A 200 -3.94 12.94 -13.60
N TYR A 201 -4.42 13.31 -12.42
CA TYR A 201 -3.95 14.48 -11.68
C TYR A 201 -2.46 14.40 -11.33
N ARG A 202 -1.98 13.23 -10.89
CA ARG A 202 -0.56 12.99 -10.60
C ARG A 202 0.29 13.16 -11.86
N ASN A 203 -0.15 12.62 -12.99
CA ASN A 203 0.57 12.73 -14.26
C ASN A 203 0.54 14.15 -14.81
N CYS A 204 -0.59 14.87 -14.74
CA CYS A 204 -0.71 16.27 -15.17
C CYS A 204 0.14 17.23 -14.32
N ARG A 205 0.29 16.97 -13.01
CA ARG A 205 1.16 17.78 -12.13
C ARG A 205 2.61 17.30 -12.08
N SER A 206 2.97 16.31 -12.90
CA SER A 206 4.36 15.86 -13.03
C SER A 206 5.25 17.01 -13.52
N LYS A 207 6.43 17.14 -12.92
CA LYS A 207 7.46 18.12 -13.34
C LYS A 207 8.29 17.65 -14.53
N VAL A 208 8.09 16.39 -14.95
CA VAL A 208 8.82 15.71 -16.02
C VAL A 208 7.86 15.10 -17.04
N SER A 209 8.34 14.96 -18.27
CA SER A 209 7.59 14.33 -19.37
C SER A 209 7.40 12.82 -19.15
N TYR A 210 6.47 12.20 -19.90
CA TYR A 210 6.18 10.77 -19.78
C TYR A 210 7.39 9.86 -20.03
N LEU A 211 8.19 10.16 -21.08
CA LEU A 211 9.39 9.37 -21.41
C LEU A 211 10.45 9.50 -20.31
N GLN A 212 10.68 10.71 -19.81
CA GLN A 212 11.61 10.95 -18.70
C GLN A 212 11.14 10.26 -17.42
N LEU A 213 9.84 10.27 -17.12
CA LEU A 213 9.26 9.55 -15.98
C LEU A 213 9.44 8.03 -16.11
N THR A 214 9.31 7.50 -17.34
CA THR A 214 9.50 6.07 -17.62
C THR A 214 10.97 5.68 -17.45
N PHE A 215 11.89 6.51 -17.96
CA PHE A 215 13.32 6.32 -17.74
C PHE A 215 13.66 6.34 -16.24
N TRP A 216 13.14 7.33 -15.51
CA TRP A 216 13.35 7.47 -14.08
C TRP A 216 12.91 6.22 -13.30
N LYS A 217 11.72 5.67 -13.59
CA LYS A 217 11.29 4.40 -12.97
C LYS A 217 12.27 3.26 -13.21
N ARG A 218 12.76 3.10 -14.44
CA ARG A 218 13.74 2.05 -14.80
C ARG A 218 15.08 2.27 -14.11
N TYR A 219 15.54 3.52 -14.04
CA TYR A 219 16.76 3.87 -13.30
C TYR A 219 16.65 3.45 -11.84
N MET A 220 15.56 3.82 -11.15
CA MET A 220 15.35 3.45 -9.74
C MET A 220 15.30 1.93 -9.51
N GLU A 221 14.69 1.18 -10.43
CA GLU A 221 14.67 -0.29 -10.36
C GLU A 221 16.08 -0.88 -10.49
N LYS A 222 16.86 -0.39 -11.45
CA LYS A 222 18.22 -0.87 -11.69
C LYS A 222 19.20 -0.42 -10.61
N GLU A 223 19.05 0.80 -10.10
CA GLU A 223 19.82 1.31 -8.97
C GLU A 223 19.60 0.41 -7.75
N LYS A 224 18.35 0.07 -7.42
CA LYS A 224 18.04 -0.84 -6.31
C LYS A 224 18.67 -2.22 -6.50
N GLU A 225 18.49 -2.83 -7.68
CA GLU A 225 19.05 -4.16 -7.99
C GLU A 225 20.58 -4.18 -7.82
N ARG A 226 21.27 -3.13 -8.30
CA ARG A 226 22.73 -3.02 -8.17
C ARG A 226 23.17 -2.70 -6.75
N PHE A 227 22.42 -1.85 -6.05
CA PHE A 227 22.68 -1.53 -4.65
C PHE A 227 22.60 -2.78 -3.78
N ASP A 228 21.53 -3.59 -3.92
CA ASP A 228 21.36 -4.82 -3.15
C ASP A 228 22.49 -5.82 -3.43
N ALA A 229 22.89 -5.99 -4.71
CA ALA A 229 24.00 -6.86 -5.08
C ALA A 229 25.35 -6.41 -4.49
N LEU A 230 25.65 -5.11 -4.54
CA LEU A 230 26.88 -4.56 -3.95
C LEU A 230 26.86 -4.60 -2.42
N ALA A 231 25.70 -4.36 -1.80
CA ALA A 231 25.57 -4.44 -0.35
C ALA A 231 25.85 -5.86 0.16
N VAL A 232 25.37 -6.89 -0.54
CA VAL A 232 25.66 -8.29 -0.23
C VAL A 232 27.17 -8.59 -0.38
N ASP A 233 27.78 -8.18 -1.49
CA ASP A 233 29.22 -8.39 -1.73
C ASP A 233 30.09 -7.74 -0.63
N TYR A 234 29.80 -6.48 -0.28
CA TYR A 234 30.53 -5.77 0.78
C TYR A 234 30.27 -6.37 2.18
N ALA A 235 29.06 -6.84 2.46
CA ALA A 235 28.75 -7.53 3.71
C ALA A 235 29.52 -8.86 3.83
N THR A 236 29.60 -9.64 2.75
CA THR A 236 30.37 -10.89 2.71
C THR A 236 31.86 -10.62 2.97
N LYS A 237 32.45 -9.65 2.26
CA LYS A 237 33.87 -9.26 2.47
C LYS A 237 34.15 -8.80 3.89
N LEU A 238 33.25 -8.01 4.47
CA LEU A 238 33.38 -7.56 5.85
C LEU A 238 33.32 -8.73 6.85
N ALA A 239 32.39 -9.67 6.64
CA ALA A 239 32.26 -10.86 7.47
C ALA A 239 33.49 -11.76 7.37
N GLU A 240 33.96 -12.05 6.16
CA GLU A 240 35.17 -12.86 5.91
C GLU A 240 36.40 -12.24 6.57
N ARG A 241 36.64 -10.93 6.37
CA ARG A 241 37.74 -10.21 7.01
C ARG A 241 37.70 -10.34 8.54
N ASN A 242 36.53 -10.11 9.14
CA ASN A 242 36.38 -10.16 10.60
C ASN A 242 36.58 -11.58 11.15
N LEU A 243 36.05 -12.60 10.47
CA LEU A 243 36.24 -14.00 10.87
C LEU A 243 37.71 -14.41 10.76
N HIS A 244 38.39 -14.02 9.69
CA HIS A 244 39.81 -14.31 9.49
C HIS A 244 40.68 -13.66 10.57
N SER A 245 40.50 -12.36 10.84
CA SER A 245 41.20 -11.65 11.93
C SER A 245 40.93 -12.28 13.30
N PHE A 246 39.69 -12.73 13.56
CA PHE A 246 39.33 -13.39 14.83
C PHE A 246 40.02 -14.77 14.99
N PHE A 247 39.89 -15.66 14.00
CA PHE A 247 40.44 -17.01 14.10
C PHE A 247 41.97 -17.06 14.01
N GLU A 248 42.60 -16.11 13.31
CA GLU A 248 44.06 -16.01 13.23
C GLU A 248 44.67 -15.10 14.31
N ASN A 249 43.84 -14.47 15.17
CA ASN A 249 44.25 -13.52 16.19
C ASN A 249 45.13 -12.38 15.63
N LYS A 250 44.70 -11.79 14.51
CA LYS A 250 45.37 -10.67 13.83
C LYS A 250 44.54 -9.40 13.91
N GLU A 251 45.19 -8.25 13.87
CA GLU A 251 44.50 -6.97 13.71
C GLU A 251 43.75 -6.93 12.37
N ALA A 252 42.60 -6.26 12.34
CA ALA A 252 41.76 -6.18 11.15
C ALA A 252 42.23 -5.07 10.20
N GLU A 253 42.39 -5.40 8.93
CA GLU A 253 42.76 -4.41 7.91
C GLU A 253 41.67 -3.33 7.74
N PRO A 254 42.04 -2.05 7.55
CA PRO A 254 41.06 -0.97 7.36
C PRO A 254 40.24 -1.19 6.09
N MET A 255 38.92 -1.16 6.22
CA MET A 255 37.99 -1.22 5.09
C MET A 255 37.17 0.08 5.08
N PRO A 256 37.23 0.89 4.01
CA PRO A 256 36.52 2.16 3.98
C PRO A 256 35.01 1.92 3.86
N PHE A 257 34.24 2.54 4.75
CA PHE A 257 32.79 2.56 4.70
C PHE A 257 32.27 4.01 4.62
N PRO A 258 31.11 4.23 3.99
CA PRO A 258 30.42 5.51 4.10
C PRO A 258 30.12 5.82 5.57
N ASN A 259 30.29 7.08 5.96
CA ASN A 259 29.97 7.53 7.31
C ASN A 259 28.45 7.54 7.56
N HIS A 260 28.04 7.69 8.83
CA HIS A 260 26.63 7.69 9.21
C HIS A 260 25.81 8.76 8.49
N LYS A 261 26.37 9.96 8.31
CA LYS A 261 25.71 11.09 7.62
C LYS A 261 25.41 10.75 6.15
N ALA A 262 26.31 10.07 5.46
CA ALA A 262 26.10 9.60 4.08
C ALA A 262 24.92 8.63 3.99
N TRP A 263 24.84 7.66 4.92
CA TRP A 263 23.72 6.72 5.02
C TRP A 263 22.39 7.42 5.29
N GLU A 264 22.43 8.45 6.12
CA GLU A 264 21.27 9.23 6.47
C GLU A 264 20.71 10.03 5.28
N GLU A 265 21.59 10.69 4.53
CA GLU A 265 21.23 11.52 3.38
C GLU A 265 20.65 10.71 2.22
N ILE A 266 21.24 9.55 1.90
CA ILE A 266 20.71 8.69 0.84
C ILE A 266 19.36 8.05 1.20
N SER A 267 19.06 7.94 2.51
CA SER A 267 17.81 7.39 3.03
C SER A 267 16.65 8.40 3.05
N ALA A 268 16.94 9.69 2.80
CA ALA A 268 15.93 10.74 2.82
C ALA A 268 14.80 10.52 1.80
N TYR A 269 13.61 11.07 2.09
CA TYR A 269 12.51 11.01 1.14
C TYR A 269 12.84 11.85 -0.10
N TYR A 270 12.99 11.19 -1.24
CA TYR A 270 13.30 11.86 -2.50
C TYR A 270 12.14 12.77 -2.97
N SER A 271 12.46 14.01 -3.33
CA SER A 271 11.58 14.94 -4.04
C SER A 271 12.30 15.51 -5.26
N PHE A 272 11.70 15.39 -6.44
CA PHE A 272 12.26 15.94 -7.69
C PHE A 272 12.21 17.47 -7.68
N SER A 273 13.33 18.12 -8.03
CA SER A 273 13.41 19.56 -8.30
C SER A 273 13.90 19.79 -9.73
N GLN A 274 13.30 20.75 -10.45
CA GLN A 274 13.74 21.09 -11.82
C GLN A 274 15.15 21.71 -11.86
N SER A 275 15.60 22.28 -10.74
CA SER A 275 16.93 22.88 -10.59
C SER A 275 18.05 21.84 -10.44
N GLU A 276 17.72 20.60 -10.07
CA GLU A 276 18.68 19.52 -9.81
C GLU A 276 18.19 18.25 -10.53
N GLN A 277 18.75 17.93 -11.70
CA GLN A 277 18.32 16.79 -12.55
C GLN A 277 18.79 15.42 -12.02
N TYR A 278 18.67 15.16 -10.73
CA TYR A 278 19.00 13.86 -10.13
C TYR A 278 17.76 12.97 -10.04
N TYR A 279 17.88 11.69 -10.33
CA TYR A 279 16.79 10.71 -10.31
C TYR A 279 16.66 9.98 -8.95
N SER A 280 17.69 10.00 -8.12
CA SER A 280 17.67 9.41 -6.77
C SER A 280 18.42 10.28 -5.77
N THR A 281 18.21 10.01 -4.47
CA THR A 281 18.98 10.62 -3.38
C THR A 281 20.44 10.19 -3.42
N LEU A 282 20.71 8.95 -3.84
CA LEU A 282 22.06 8.42 -4.00
C LEU A 282 22.79 9.13 -5.14
N GLN A 283 22.15 9.30 -6.30
CA GLN A 283 22.70 10.06 -7.42
C GLN A 283 23.01 11.50 -6.98
N ARG A 284 22.06 12.14 -6.28
CA ARG A 284 22.26 13.49 -5.75
C ARG A 284 23.43 13.58 -4.77
N TYR A 285 23.60 12.58 -3.90
CA TYR A 285 24.72 12.52 -2.96
C TYR A 285 26.07 12.38 -3.69
N VAL A 286 26.10 11.54 -4.74
CA VAL A 286 27.28 11.34 -5.56
C VAL A 286 27.57 12.62 -6.38
N GLU A 287 26.64 13.16 -7.14
CA GLU A 287 26.95 14.24 -8.09
C GLU A 287 27.13 15.64 -7.45
N ARG A 288 26.96 15.78 -6.13
CA ARG A 288 27.28 17.02 -5.41
C ARG A 288 28.78 17.24 -5.26
N SER A 289 29.21 18.49 -5.45
CA SER A 289 30.62 18.92 -5.43
C SER A 289 31.23 18.97 -4.02
N ASP A 290 30.42 19.22 -2.98
CA ASP A 290 30.84 19.29 -1.57
C ASP A 290 30.71 17.94 -0.85
N ARG A 291 31.48 16.93 -1.26
CA ARG A 291 31.55 15.67 -0.51
C ARG A 291 32.55 15.77 0.65
N ASP A 292 32.19 15.21 1.80
CA ASP A 292 33.07 15.01 2.97
C ASP A 292 34.19 13.95 2.72
N PHE A 293 34.71 13.82 1.49
CA PHE A 293 35.86 12.96 1.16
C PHE A 293 37.13 13.81 1.00
N THR A 294 37.97 13.86 2.03
CA THR A 294 39.42 14.02 1.87
C THR A 294 40.05 12.77 2.47
N PRO A 295 40.77 11.97 1.66
CA PRO A 295 42.16 12.30 1.35
C PRO A 295 42.55 12.07 -0.13
N GLU A 296 43.32 13.02 -0.66
CA GLU A 296 44.18 12.97 -1.85
C GLU A 296 43.60 12.53 -3.22
N LYS A 297 43.29 13.55 -4.04
CA LYS A 297 43.93 13.77 -5.36
C LYS A 297 43.42 15.09 -5.95
N ARG A 298 44.15 16.19 -5.74
CA ARG A 298 44.20 17.26 -6.73
C ARG A 298 45.38 16.94 -7.66
N PRO A 299 45.17 16.73 -8.97
CA PRO A 299 46.27 16.87 -9.90
C PRO A 299 46.65 18.36 -9.92
N MET A 300 47.88 18.60 -9.51
CA MET A 300 48.57 19.87 -9.62
C MET A 300 48.89 20.13 -11.10
N ASN A 301 48.63 21.36 -11.55
CA ASN A 301 49.17 22.06 -12.73
C ASN A 301 48.86 21.53 -14.14
N LEU A 302 48.19 22.39 -14.91
CA LEU A 302 48.67 22.78 -16.24
C LEU A 302 48.33 24.26 -16.49
N GLU A 303 49.16 25.15 -15.98
CA GLU A 303 49.38 26.45 -16.63
C GLU A 303 50.07 26.15 -17.96
N HIS A 304 49.41 26.45 -19.08
CA HIS A 304 50.05 26.99 -20.30
C HIS A 304 48.95 27.59 -21.18
N GLY A 305 48.72 28.89 -20.98
CA GLY A 305 47.99 29.74 -21.90
C GLY A 305 48.81 31.00 -22.13
N ILE A 306 49.75 30.90 -23.07
CA ILE A 306 50.43 32.07 -23.65
C ILE A 306 49.36 32.78 -24.50
N GLU A 307 48.85 33.90 -24.02
CA GLU A 307 48.17 34.88 -24.88
C GLU A 307 49.21 35.85 -25.42
N MET A 308 49.51 35.72 -26.72
CA MET A 308 49.92 36.84 -27.54
C MET A 308 48.65 37.44 -28.17
N ASN A 309 48.24 38.61 -27.67
CA ASN A 309 47.85 39.79 -28.43
C ASN A 309 47.32 40.88 -27.49
#